data_AF-A0ABD0NYS9-F1
#
_entry.id   AF-A0ABD0NYS9-F1
#
_cell.length_a   1.000
_cell.length_b   1.000
_cell.length_c   1.000
_cell.angle_alpha   90.00
_cell.angle_beta   90.00
_cell.angle_gamma   90.00
#
_symmetry.space_group_name_H-M   'P 1'
#
loop_
_entity.id
_entity.type
_entity.pdbx_description
1 polymer ?
#
loop_
_entity_poly.entity_id
_entity_poly.type
_entity_poly.pdbx_seq_one_letter_code
_entity_poly.pdbx_strand_id
1 'polypeptide(L)' 'ECEYFAYGLSSAGSDWVTVHFLKADDLTKLPDILERVKFSCLAWTHDAKGIFYNCYPRQDGKADG' A
#
# COMPACT_ATOMS: atom_id res chain seq x y z
N GLU A 1 5.12 4.01 20.14
CA GLU A 1 4.28 5.03 19.48
C GLU A 1 4.00 4.57 18.05
N CYS A 2 2.86 4.95 17.47
CA CYS A 2 2.50 4.57 16.10
C CYS A 2 2.89 5.71 15.15
N GLU A 3 4.08 5.64 14.55
CA GLU A 3 4.66 6.74 13.76
C GLU A 3 4.11 6.80 12.31
N TYR A 4 3.76 5.65 11.75
CA TYR A 4 3.40 5.52 10.33
C TYR A 4 2.02 4.89 10.14
N PHE A 5 1.30 5.37 9.12
CA PHE A 5 0.02 4.84 8.69
C PHE A 5 0.07 4.49 7.21
N ALA A 6 -0.35 3.27 6.87
CA ALA A 6 -0.45 2.79 5.50
C ALA A 6 -1.92 2.62 5.11
N TYR A 7 -2.29 3.07 3.92
CA TYR A 7 -3.67 3.00 3.43
C TYR A 7 -3.74 2.70 1.94
N GLY A 8 -4.75 1.94 1.56
CA GLY A 8 -5.02 1.58 0.16
C GLY A 8 -6.06 2.48 -0.48
N LEU A 9 -5.82 2.91 -1.71
CA LEU A 9 -6.80 3.58 -2.57
C LEU A 9 -7.14 2.68 -3.75
N SER A 10 -8.43 2.45 -3.97
CA SER A 10 -8.95 1.87 -5.21
C SER A 10 -9.66 2.92 -6.05
N SER A 11 -9.74 2.68 -7.36
CA SER A 11 -10.39 3.58 -8.31
C SER A 11 -11.53 2.86 -9.02
N ALA A 12 -12.66 3.55 -9.21
CA ALA A 12 -13.81 3.08 -9.98
C ALA A 12 -14.34 1.67 -9.60
N GLY A 13 -14.29 1.33 -8.31
CA GLY A 13 -14.75 0.01 -7.82
C GLY A 13 -13.82 -1.16 -8.17
N SER A 14 -12.62 -0.87 -8.66
CA SER A 14 -11.59 -1.88 -8.95
C SER A 14 -11.07 -2.52 -7.66
N ASP A 15 -10.74 -3.81 -7.74
CA ASP A 15 -9.99 -4.51 -6.70
C ASP A 15 -8.50 -4.15 -6.69
N TRP A 16 -8.02 -3.43 -7.72
CA TRP A 16 -6.67 -2.89 -7.73
C TRP A 16 -6.53 -1.75 -6.73
N VAL A 17 -5.51 -1.87 -5.88
CA VAL A 17 -5.19 -0.95 -4.79
C VAL A 17 -3.80 -0.38 -5.00
N THR A 18 -3.68 0.94 -4.82
CA THR A 18 -2.41 1.63 -4.62
C THR A 18 -2.26 1.96 -3.15
N VAL A 19 -1.18 1.47 -2.52
CA VAL A 19 -0.90 1.73 -1.11
C VAL A 19 -0.03 2.96 -0.97
N HIS A 20 -0.44 3.86 -0.09
CA HIS A 20 0.26 5.07 0.27
C HIS A 20 0.58 5.08 1.77
N PHE A 21 1.53 5.92 2.16
CA PHE A 21 1.96 6.06 3.54
C PHE A 21 1.91 7.53 3.98
N LEU A 22 1.65 7.74 5.26
CA LEU A 22 1.73 9.05 5.91
C LEU A 22 2.29 8.92 7.33
N LYS A 23 2.84 10.01 7.85
CA LYS A 23 3.16 10.16 9.27
C LYS A 23 1.88 10.39 10.06
N ALA A 24 1.67 9.61 11.12
CA ALA A 24 0.42 9.66 11.88
C ALA A 24 0.26 10.98 12.66
N ASP A 25 1.36 11.61 13.06
CA ASP A 25 1.35 12.79 13.91
C ASP A 25 0.82 14.05 13.22
N ASP A 26 1.18 14.24 11.94
CA ASP A 26 0.90 15.47 11.19
C ASP A 26 0.20 15.22 9.84
N LEU A 27 -0.09 13.96 9.52
CA LEU A 27 -0.68 13.52 8.26
C LEU A 27 0.17 13.83 7.02
N THR A 28 1.47 14.07 7.21
CA THR A 28 2.41 14.30 6.09
C THR A 28 2.53 13.04 5.25
N LYS A 29 2.22 13.15 3.96
CA LYS A 29 2.36 12.04 3.00
C LYS A 29 3.82 11.72 2.74
N LEU A 30 4.12 10.43 2.70
CA LEU A 30 5.44 9.91 2.33
C LEU A 30 5.49 9.62 0.82
N PRO A 31 6.69 9.64 0.21
CA PRO A 31 6.85 9.42 -1.23
C PRO A 31 6.67 7.95 -1.65
N ASP A 32 6.69 7.02 -0.69
CA ASP A 32 6.57 5.58 -0.94
C ASP A 32 5.18 5.21 -1.47
N ILE A 33 5.17 4.43 -2.55
CA ILE A 33 3.96 3.96 -3.22
C ILE A 33 4.12 2.47 -3.56
N LEU A 34 3.17 1.65 -3.13
CA LEU A 34 3.10 0.25 -3.55
C LEU A 34 1.94 0.06 -4.53
N GLU A 35 2.27 -0.39 -5.73
CA GLU A 35 1.30 -0.68 -6.78
C GLU A 35 1.09 -2.19 -6.94
N ARG A 36 0.13 -2.55 -7.78
CA ARG A 36 -0.19 -3.95 -8.12
C ARG A 36 -0.61 -4.76 -6.89
N VAL A 37 -1.24 -4.10 -5.93
CA VAL A 37 -1.83 -4.71 -4.75
C VAL A 37 -3.32 -4.95 -5.03
N LYS A 38 -3.87 -6.05 -4.50
CA LYS A 38 -5.32 -6.26 -4.39
C LYS A 38 -5.68 -6.51 -2.92
N PHE A 39 -5.96 -7.76 -2.56
CA PHE A 39 -6.42 -8.17 -1.23
C PHE A 39 -5.28 -8.41 -0.21
N SER A 40 -4.15 -7.70 -0.32
CA SER A 40 -3.03 -7.93 0.59
C SER A 40 -3.27 -7.30 1.95
N CYS A 41 -2.98 -8.03 3.02
CA CYS A 41 -2.70 -7.43 4.32
C CYS A 41 -1.39 -6.63 4.27
N LEU A 42 -1.30 -5.56 5.07
CA LEU A 42 -0.09 -4.76 5.27
C LEU A 42 0.41 -5.03 6.70
N ALA A 43 1.46 -5.84 6.83
CA ALA A 43 1.95 -6.29 8.14
C ALA A 43 3.27 -5.60 8.50
N TRP A 44 3.25 -4.72 9.49
CA TRP A 44 4.44 -4.00 9.97
C TRP A 44 5.42 -4.92 10.69
N THR A 45 6.71 -4.71 10.47
CA THR A 45 7.76 -5.29 11.31
C THR A 45 7.70 -4.68 12.71
N HIS A 46 8.13 -5.43 13.72
CA HIS A 46 8.13 -4.96 15.11
C HIS A 46 9.04 -3.74 15.34
N ASP A 47 10.05 -3.54 14.49
CA ASP A 47 10.94 -2.37 14.54
C ASP A 47 10.44 -1.18 13.69
N ALA A 48 9.23 -1.27 13.13
CA ALA A 48 8.57 -0.23 12.32
C ALA A 48 9.35 0.23 11.08
N LYS A 49 10.37 -0.52 10.63
CA LYS A 49 11.18 -0.15 9.46
C LYS A 49 10.55 -0.53 8.13
N GLY A 50 9.50 -1.35 8.13
CA GLY A 50 8.83 -1.70 6.90
C GLY A 50 7.62 -2.61 7.10
N ILE A 51 7.02 -3.00 5.97
CA ILE A 51 5.88 -3.90 5.93
C ILE A 51 6.12 -5.09 5.01
N PHE A 52 5.49 -6.21 5.33
CA PHE A 52 5.28 -7.30 4.40
C PHE A 52 3.94 -7.11 3.68
N TYR A 53 3.95 -7.35 2.37
CA TYR A 53 2.78 -7.28 1.49
C TYR A 53 2.95 -8.24 0.31
N ASN A 54 1.84 -8.60 -0.31
CA ASN A 54 1.80 -9.35 -1.56
C ASN A 54 1.46 -8.40 -2.71
N CYS A 55 2.13 -8.56 -3.85
CA CYS A 55 1.79 -7.85 -5.08
C CYS A 55 1.85 -8.77 -6.28
N TYR A 56 1.14 -8.39 -7.32
CA TYR A 56 1.21 -9.06 -8.61
C TYR A 56 2.51 -8.67 -9.34
N PRO A 57 3.07 -9.59 -10.16
CA PRO A 57 4.16 -9.26 -11.07
C PRO A 57 3.80 -8.07 -11.96
N ARG A 58 4.83 -7.39 -12.49
CA ARG A 58 4.63 -6.42 -13.56
C ARG A 58 4.09 -7.16 -14.79
N GLN A 59 3.00 -6.68 -15.34
CA GLN A 59 2.35 -7.27 -16.50
C GLN A 59 2.27 -6.20 -17.59
N ASP A 60 2.48 -6.59 -18.83
CA ASP A 60 2.21 -5.73 -19.98
C ASP A 60 0.76 -5.94 -20.42
N GLY A 61 0.02 -4.84 -20.59
CA GLY A 61 -1.40 -4.88 -20.94
C GLY A 61 -2.36 -4.82 -19.75
N LYS A 62 -3.64 -5.05 -20.03
CA LYS A 62 -4.71 -4.91 -19.03
C LYS A 62 -4.94 -6.24 -18.32
N ALA A 63 -4.62 -6.28 -17.02
CA ALA A 63 -4.90 -7.41 -16.15
C ALA A 63 -6.18 -7.13 -15.37
N ASP A 64 -7.32 -7.23 -16.04
CA ASP A 64 -8.62 -7.18 -15.38
C ASP A 64 -8.95 -8.59 -14.84
N GLY A 65 -9.53 -8.64 -13.65
CA GLY A 65 -10.03 -9.87 -13.04
C GLY A 65 -11.37 -10.28 -13.63
#